data_AF-A0A530CG04-F1
#
_entry.id   AF-A0A530CG04-F1
#
_cell.length_a   1.000
_cell.length_b   1.000
_cell.length_c   1.000
_cell.angle_alpha   90.00
_cell.angle_beta   90.00
_cell.angle_gamma   90.00
#
_symmetry.space_group_name_H-M   'P 1'
#
loop_
_entity.id
_entity.type
_entity.pdbx_description
1 polymer ?
#
loop_
_entity_poly.entity_id
_entity_poly.type
_entity_poly.pdbx_seq_one_letter_code
_entity_poly.pdbx_strand_id
1 'polypeptide(L)'
;PSSYRIVVRFGAELGRSIPEPEFAALADGVRRELFGDLGIDVPAIGMQVDEMLSSRSIRVDLEGAPILDAEIPADRVLVEADATHLDLLEVTYEDGSSIAGQRRFAWVDDSQIAALKEAGFAFSAPAETAAKWTGNALRLYAGHFVGIQETRRLLSDIEPDYADLVRQAQEIVPLQKIAEVLRRLVGENVPIRNLRLILEALIEWGQREQDVVLLTEYVRTSLKRQISFRSAGRNNIIAAYVLQRSAEDILRNAVQSASTGTFLNLSDDDAQALVTEIERALSQSSIDVSPVVLAAMDVRRHMRSLLMHNAIELPVLSFQELAQEFNVQPLATITGRTGRAGARSQALPSAQAKAGQEAAS
;
A
#
# COMPACT_ATOMS: atom_id res chain seq x y z
N PRO A 1 -24.16 -17.76 -13.75
CA PRO A 1 -23.23 -17.38 -12.66
C PRO A 1 -21.84 -17.94 -12.95
N SER A 2 -20.83 -17.09 -13.15
CA SER A 2 -19.44 -17.55 -13.26
C SER A 2 -19.11 -18.36 -12.01
N SER A 3 -18.62 -19.59 -12.19
CA SER A 3 -18.30 -20.50 -11.07
C SER A 3 -17.16 -19.99 -10.18
N TYR A 4 -16.46 -18.95 -10.62
CA TYR A 4 -15.28 -18.42 -9.96
C TYR A 4 -15.62 -17.22 -9.07
N ARG A 5 -14.97 -17.20 -7.91
CA ARG A 5 -15.02 -16.10 -6.95
C ARG A 5 -14.23 -14.88 -7.44
N ILE A 6 -13.28 -15.08 -8.36
CA ILE A 6 -12.49 -14.04 -9.02
C ILE A 6 -12.60 -14.27 -10.53
N VAL A 7 -12.98 -13.23 -11.28
CA VAL A 7 -13.07 -13.29 -12.75
C VAL A 7 -12.38 -12.08 -13.34
N VAL A 8 -11.45 -12.31 -14.27
CA VAL A 8 -10.86 -11.27 -15.12
C VAL A 8 -11.61 -11.27 -16.44
N ARG A 9 -12.28 -10.15 -16.70
CA ARG A 9 -13.02 -9.90 -17.94
C ARG A 9 -12.17 -9.07 -18.88
N PHE A 10 -12.11 -9.50 -20.13
CA PHE A 10 -11.43 -8.77 -21.20
C PHE A 10 -12.44 -8.30 -22.25
N GLY A 11 -12.23 -7.08 -22.76
CA GLY A 11 -12.89 -6.62 -23.97
C GLY A 11 -12.55 -7.50 -25.18
N ALA A 12 -13.36 -7.42 -26.24
CA ALA A 12 -13.27 -8.36 -27.36
C ALA A 12 -11.93 -8.35 -28.12
N GLU A 13 -11.22 -7.22 -28.21
CA GLU A 13 -9.92 -7.12 -28.91
C GLU A 13 -8.81 -7.70 -28.02
N LEU A 14 -8.73 -7.25 -26.77
CA LEU A 14 -7.74 -7.72 -25.79
C LEU A 14 -7.93 -9.20 -25.45
N GLY A 15 -9.17 -9.66 -25.31
CA GLY A 15 -9.48 -11.06 -25.03
C GLY A 15 -9.10 -12.01 -26.17
N ARG A 16 -9.02 -11.52 -27.42
CA ARG A 16 -8.52 -12.32 -28.55
C ARG A 16 -7.01 -12.35 -28.63
N SER A 17 -6.32 -11.31 -28.16
CA SER A 17 -4.85 -11.27 -28.14
C SER A 17 -4.24 -12.06 -26.98
N ILE A 18 -5.03 -12.42 -25.97
CA ILE A 18 -4.59 -13.19 -24.79
C ILE A 18 -5.22 -14.60 -24.82
N PRO A 19 -4.46 -15.65 -25.17
CA PRO A 19 -4.93 -17.03 -25.08
C PRO A 19 -5.26 -17.44 -23.63
N GLU A 20 -6.40 -18.12 -23.43
CA GLU A 20 -6.82 -18.59 -22.11
C GLU A 20 -5.77 -19.47 -21.38
N PRO A 21 -5.08 -20.44 -22.03
CA PRO A 21 -4.07 -21.25 -21.36
C PRO A 21 -2.85 -20.43 -20.90
N GLU A 22 -2.49 -19.39 -21.65
CA GLU A 22 -1.39 -18.49 -21.31
C GLU A 22 -1.74 -17.65 -20.08
N PHE A 23 -2.92 -17.03 -20.09
CA PHE A 23 -3.39 -16.26 -18.95
C PHE A 23 -3.60 -17.11 -17.70
N ALA A 24 -4.12 -18.33 -17.84
CA ALA A 24 -4.30 -19.25 -16.71
C ALA A 24 -2.96 -19.55 -16.00
N ALA A 25 -1.88 -19.78 -16.76
CA ALA A 25 -0.55 -20.01 -16.19
C ALA A 25 -0.01 -18.77 -15.43
N LEU A 26 -0.22 -17.57 -15.99
CA LEU A 26 0.14 -16.31 -15.35
C LEU A 26 -0.67 -16.07 -14.07
N ALA A 27 -1.98 -16.33 -14.12
CA ALA A 27 -2.88 -16.19 -12.98
C ALA A 27 -2.54 -17.16 -11.83
N ASP A 28 -2.14 -18.39 -12.14
CA ASP A 28 -1.59 -19.30 -11.13
C ASP A 28 -0.23 -18.84 -10.58
N GLY A 29 0.56 -18.13 -11.39
CA GLY A 29 1.74 -17.38 -10.94
C GLY A 29 1.38 -16.34 -9.87
N VAL A 30 0.38 -15.49 -10.14
CA VAL A 30 -0.13 -14.47 -9.21
C VAL A 30 -0.58 -15.09 -7.89
N ARG A 31 -1.34 -16.18 -7.93
CA ARG A 31 -1.80 -16.88 -6.71
C ARG A 31 -0.62 -17.39 -5.88
N ARG A 32 0.38 -18.00 -6.53
CA ARG A 32 1.60 -18.48 -5.85
C ARG A 32 2.41 -17.33 -5.27
N GLU A 33 2.49 -16.20 -5.96
CA GLU A 33 3.15 -15.00 -5.45
C GLU A 33 2.45 -14.46 -4.19
N LEU A 34 1.12 -14.29 -4.22
CA LEU A 34 0.36 -13.81 -3.06
C LEU A 34 0.46 -14.77 -1.86
N PHE A 35 0.45 -16.09 -2.10
CA PHE A 35 0.72 -17.07 -1.06
C PHE A 35 2.17 -17.00 -0.54
N GLY A 36 3.13 -16.89 -1.45
CA GLY A 36 4.56 -16.77 -1.18
C GLY A 36 4.92 -15.53 -0.38
N ASP A 37 4.25 -14.41 -0.65
CA ASP A 37 4.57 -13.11 -0.07
C ASP A 37 3.71 -12.78 1.16
N LEU A 38 2.38 -13.00 1.10
CA LEU A 38 1.47 -12.67 2.20
C LEU A 38 1.05 -13.87 3.05
N GLY A 39 1.07 -15.08 2.50
CA GLY A 39 0.55 -16.27 3.18
C GLY A 39 -0.98 -16.40 3.07
N ILE A 40 -1.58 -15.77 2.06
CA ILE A 40 -3.02 -15.90 1.76
C ILE A 40 -3.25 -16.93 0.66
N ASP A 41 -4.31 -17.72 0.81
CA ASP A 41 -4.74 -18.69 -0.20
C ASP A 41 -5.82 -18.05 -1.08
N VAL A 42 -5.42 -17.68 -2.30
CA VAL A 42 -6.30 -17.02 -3.27
C VAL A 42 -7.00 -18.08 -4.13
N PRO A 43 -8.34 -18.02 -4.28
CA PRO A 43 -9.08 -18.91 -5.18
C PRO A 43 -8.59 -18.88 -6.63
N ALA A 44 -9.00 -19.86 -7.42
CA ALA A 44 -8.74 -19.86 -8.86
C ALA A 44 -9.31 -18.60 -9.52
N ILE A 45 -8.52 -18.02 -10.42
CA ILE A 45 -8.85 -16.80 -11.16
C ILE A 45 -9.35 -17.22 -12.53
N GLY A 46 -10.63 -16.95 -12.81
CA GLY A 46 -11.23 -17.24 -14.12
C GLY A 46 -10.92 -16.14 -15.14
N MET A 47 -10.93 -16.51 -16.42
CA MET A 47 -10.88 -15.59 -17.55
C MET A 47 -12.21 -15.61 -18.30
N GLN A 48 -12.71 -14.45 -18.71
CA GLN A 48 -13.88 -14.33 -19.57
C GLN A 48 -13.68 -13.21 -20.60
N VAL A 49 -14.13 -13.42 -21.83
CA VAL A 49 -14.28 -12.33 -22.81
C VAL A 49 -15.70 -11.78 -22.71
N ASP A 50 -15.82 -10.47 -22.61
CA ASP A 50 -17.09 -9.76 -22.47
C ASP A 50 -17.25 -8.74 -23.60
N GLU A 51 -18.19 -9.00 -24.51
CA GLU A 51 -18.44 -8.14 -25.67
C GLU A 51 -19.12 -6.81 -25.31
N MET A 52 -19.63 -6.67 -24.08
CA MET A 52 -20.22 -5.42 -23.61
C MET A 52 -19.18 -4.42 -23.12
N LEU A 53 -17.95 -4.87 -22.85
CA LEU A 53 -16.86 -4.01 -22.41
C LEU A 53 -16.18 -3.32 -23.61
N SER A 54 -15.49 -2.20 -23.36
CA SER A 54 -14.69 -1.56 -24.42
C SER A 54 -13.62 -2.54 -24.92
N SER A 55 -13.33 -2.54 -26.22
CA SER A 55 -12.52 -3.58 -26.86
C SER A 55 -11.17 -3.85 -26.19
N ARG A 56 -10.57 -2.82 -25.60
CA ARG A 56 -9.23 -2.82 -24.96
C ARG A 56 -9.28 -2.88 -23.43
N SER A 57 -10.46 -3.06 -22.84
CA SER A 57 -10.58 -3.03 -21.38
C SER A 57 -10.22 -4.34 -20.71
N ILE A 58 -9.75 -4.21 -19.49
CA ILE A 58 -9.64 -5.24 -18.47
C ILE A 58 -10.49 -4.83 -17.28
N ARG A 59 -11.30 -5.77 -16.78
CA ARG A 59 -12.03 -5.62 -15.52
C ARG A 59 -11.77 -6.83 -14.64
N VAL A 60 -11.45 -6.60 -13.37
CA VAL A 60 -11.31 -7.67 -12.38
C VAL A 60 -12.50 -7.62 -11.45
N ASP A 61 -13.27 -8.70 -11.41
CA ASP A 61 -14.37 -8.87 -10.49
C ASP A 61 -13.96 -9.76 -9.31
N LEU A 62 -14.28 -9.32 -8.10
CA LEU A 62 -14.21 -10.10 -6.88
C LEU A 62 -15.64 -10.31 -6.37
N GLU A 63 -16.07 -11.57 -6.25
CA GLU A 63 -17.42 -11.95 -5.80
C GLU A 63 -18.55 -11.30 -6.64
N GLY A 64 -18.27 -11.00 -7.91
CA GLY A 64 -19.22 -10.36 -8.83
C GLY A 64 -19.26 -8.83 -8.75
N ALA A 65 -18.43 -8.20 -7.91
CA ALA A 65 -18.27 -6.76 -7.87
C ALA A 65 -16.92 -6.34 -8.50
N PRO A 66 -16.88 -5.29 -9.35
CA PRO A 66 -15.64 -4.83 -9.96
C PRO A 66 -14.71 -4.20 -8.91
N ILE A 67 -13.44 -4.63 -8.91
CA ILE A 67 -12.36 -4.11 -8.06
C ILE A 67 -11.23 -3.45 -8.84
N LEU A 68 -11.22 -3.63 -10.17
CA LEU A 68 -10.32 -2.98 -11.11
C LEU A 68 -11.07 -2.77 -12.43
N ASP A 69 -10.92 -1.60 -13.04
CA ASP A 69 -11.40 -1.30 -14.39
C ASP A 69 -10.39 -0.40 -15.09
N ALA A 70 -9.91 -0.81 -16.26
CA ALA A 70 -8.82 -0.16 -16.98
C ALA A 70 -8.71 -0.58 -18.43
N GLU A 71 -7.77 0.04 -19.15
CA GLU A 71 -7.47 -0.30 -20.54
C GLU A 71 -6.03 -0.79 -20.69
N ILE A 72 -5.86 -1.84 -21.49
CA ILE A 72 -4.56 -2.37 -21.92
C ILE A 72 -4.59 -2.37 -23.46
N PRO A 73 -3.78 -1.52 -24.12
CA PRO A 73 -3.63 -1.57 -25.57
C PRO A 73 -3.04 -2.92 -25.98
N ALA A 74 -3.69 -3.60 -26.93
CA ALA A 74 -3.30 -4.95 -27.34
C ALA A 74 -2.01 -4.99 -28.19
N ASP A 75 -1.64 -3.85 -28.77
CA ASP A 75 -0.51 -3.59 -29.67
C ASP A 75 0.70 -2.93 -28.96
N ARG A 76 0.69 -2.91 -27.61
CA ARG A 76 1.72 -2.23 -26.80
C ARG A 76 2.19 -3.08 -25.64
N VAL A 77 3.36 -2.73 -25.14
CA VAL A 77 3.94 -3.29 -23.92
C VAL A 77 4.01 -2.23 -22.83
N LEU A 78 3.82 -2.68 -21.59
CA LEU A 78 3.97 -1.84 -20.41
C LEU A 78 5.45 -1.75 -20.04
N VAL A 79 5.99 -0.54 -19.92
CA VAL A 79 7.37 -0.30 -19.46
C VAL A 79 7.34 0.47 -18.14
N GLU A 80 8.05 -0.05 -17.13
CA GLU A 80 8.21 0.58 -15.83
C GLU A 80 9.56 1.29 -15.79
N ALA A 81 9.58 2.51 -16.34
CA ALA A 81 10.77 3.34 -16.43
C ALA A 81 10.45 4.81 -16.18
N ASP A 82 11.49 5.57 -15.85
CA ASP A 82 11.43 7.03 -15.90
C ASP A 82 11.31 7.46 -17.38
N ALA A 83 10.39 8.39 -17.65
CA ALA A 83 10.25 9.05 -18.95
C ALA A 83 11.59 9.56 -19.49
N THR A 84 12.46 10.07 -18.60
CA THR A 84 13.79 10.58 -18.95
C THR A 84 14.67 9.51 -19.60
N HIS A 85 14.56 8.25 -19.16
CA HIS A 85 15.32 7.14 -19.74
C HIS A 85 14.77 6.70 -21.09
N LEU A 86 13.46 6.81 -21.30
CA LEU A 86 12.82 6.52 -22.59
C LEU A 86 13.16 7.60 -23.62
N ASP A 87 13.13 8.87 -23.21
CA ASP A 87 13.51 10.01 -24.05
C ASP A 87 14.96 9.89 -24.55
N LEU A 88 15.89 9.45 -23.69
CA LEU A 88 17.30 9.23 -24.03
C LEU A 88 17.51 8.15 -25.11
N LEU A 89 16.54 7.26 -25.29
CA LEU A 89 16.58 6.17 -26.28
C LEU A 89 15.73 6.47 -27.51
N GLU A 90 15.14 7.66 -27.58
CA GLU A 90 14.23 8.07 -28.66
C GLU A 90 13.04 7.08 -28.85
N VAL A 91 12.67 6.38 -27.78
CA VAL A 91 11.53 5.47 -27.73
C VAL A 91 10.26 6.30 -27.63
N THR A 92 9.28 6.04 -28.49
CA THR A 92 8.00 6.75 -28.44
C THR A 92 7.10 6.05 -27.43
N TYR A 93 6.55 6.80 -26.47
CA TYR A 93 5.67 6.25 -25.45
C TYR A 93 4.43 7.10 -25.21
N GLU A 94 3.41 6.48 -24.64
CA GLU A 94 2.22 7.13 -24.11
C GLU A 94 2.18 6.99 -22.60
N ASP A 95 1.89 8.07 -21.89
CA ASP A 95 1.77 8.04 -20.44
C ASP A 95 0.57 7.18 -20.00
N GLY A 96 0.84 6.23 -19.11
CA GLY A 96 -0.19 5.45 -18.45
C GLY A 96 -0.80 6.17 -17.25
N SER A 97 -2.09 5.95 -17.00
CA SER A 97 -2.75 6.45 -15.78
C SER A 97 -2.46 5.54 -14.59
N SER A 98 -2.16 6.12 -13.43
CA SER A 98 -1.87 5.35 -12.21
C SER A 98 -2.95 4.31 -11.91
N ILE A 99 -2.57 3.04 -11.76
CA ILE A 99 -3.51 1.94 -11.54
C ILE A 99 -2.97 0.91 -10.55
N ALA A 100 -3.85 0.45 -9.65
CA ALA A 100 -3.54 -0.59 -8.66
C ALA A 100 -2.19 -0.35 -7.95
N GLY A 101 -2.00 0.88 -7.46
CA GLY A 101 -0.79 1.33 -6.77
C GLY A 101 0.40 1.74 -7.63
N GLN A 102 0.35 1.53 -8.95
CA GLN A 102 1.44 1.89 -9.85
C GLN A 102 1.33 3.33 -10.31
N ARG A 103 2.34 4.15 -10.02
CA ARG A 103 2.27 5.61 -10.27
C ARG A 103 2.94 6.08 -11.56
N ARG A 104 3.81 5.27 -12.16
CA ARG A 104 4.68 5.70 -13.27
C ARG A 104 4.98 4.50 -14.18
N PHE A 105 4.25 4.42 -15.28
CA PHE A 105 4.46 3.45 -16.33
C PHE A 105 4.11 4.08 -17.67
N ALA A 106 4.72 3.55 -18.72
CA ALA A 106 4.58 4.06 -20.07
C ALA A 106 4.20 2.92 -21.02
N TRP A 107 3.36 3.23 -22.00
CA TRP A 107 2.97 2.32 -23.06
C TRP A 107 3.88 2.53 -24.27
N VAL A 108 4.62 1.49 -24.64
CA VAL A 108 5.52 1.49 -25.79
C VAL A 108 4.97 0.57 -26.86
N ASP A 109 5.00 1.00 -28.12
CA ASP A 109 4.57 0.21 -29.27
C ASP A 109 5.35 -1.11 -29.37
N ASP A 110 4.67 -2.20 -29.69
CA ASP A 110 5.29 -3.53 -29.74
C ASP A 110 6.42 -3.65 -30.80
N SER A 111 6.42 -2.77 -31.82
CA SER A 111 7.49 -2.68 -32.81
C SER A 111 8.84 -2.28 -32.21
N GLN A 112 8.85 -1.63 -31.05
CA GLN A 112 10.05 -1.15 -30.36
C GLN A 112 10.60 -2.15 -29.32
N ILE A 113 10.01 -3.35 -29.19
CA ILE A 113 10.47 -4.38 -28.24
C ILE A 113 11.96 -4.73 -28.44
N ALA A 114 12.45 -4.77 -29.68
CA ALA A 114 13.86 -5.06 -29.96
C ALA A 114 14.78 -4.01 -29.34
N ALA A 115 14.44 -2.73 -29.47
CA ALA A 115 15.19 -1.62 -28.88
C ALA A 115 15.15 -1.65 -27.36
N LEU A 116 13.97 -1.92 -26.76
CA LEU A 116 13.83 -2.09 -25.31
C LEU A 116 14.72 -3.20 -24.77
N LYS A 117 14.78 -4.35 -25.46
CA LYS A 117 15.64 -5.48 -25.07
C LYS A 117 17.13 -5.12 -25.17
N GLU A 118 17.54 -4.47 -26.25
CA GLU A 118 18.93 -4.06 -26.44
C GLU A 118 19.39 -3.05 -25.38
N ALA A 119 18.49 -2.15 -24.99
CA ALA A 119 18.73 -1.17 -23.92
C ALA A 119 18.53 -1.73 -22.50
N GLY A 120 18.09 -2.99 -22.35
CA GLY A 120 17.96 -3.67 -21.07
C GLY A 120 16.72 -3.29 -20.23
N PHE A 121 15.68 -2.75 -20.84
CA PHE A 121 14.43 -2.42 -20.15
C PHE A 121 13.62 -3.67 -19.83
N ALA A 122 13.07 -3.71 -18.62
CA ALA A 122 12.00 -4.64 -18.29
C ALA A 122 10.69 -4.09 -18.86
N PHE A 123 9.94 -4.95 -19.54
CA PHE A 123 8.62 -4.65 -20.05
C PHE A 123 7.69 -5.83 -19.83
N SER A 124 6.38 -5.60 -19.90
CA SER A 124 5.36 -6.63 -19.76
C SER A 124 4.43 -6.62 -20.96
N ALA A 125 4.20 -7.80 -21.55
CA ALA A 125 3.21 -7.99 -22.60
C ALA A 125 1.78 -7.76 -22.07
N PRO A 126 0.75 -7.63 -22.93
CA PRO A 126 -0.63 -7.44 -22.48
C PRO A 126 -1.13 -8.49 -21.47
N ALA A 127 -0.83 -9.77 -21.69
CA ALA A 127 -1.20 -10.86 -20.78
C ALA A 127 -0.50 -10.76 -19.41
N GLU A 128 0.80 -10.45 -19.42
CA GLU A 128 1.60 -10.24 -18.20
C GLU A 128 1.14 -9.01 -17.43
N THR A 129 0.82 -7.93 -18.15
CA THR A 129 0.27 -6.70 -17.58
C THR A 129 -1.08 -6.96 -16.92
N ALA A 130 -1.97 -7.67 -17.61
CA ALA A 130 -3.26 -8.10 -17.07
C ALA A 130 -3.11 -8.92 -15.78
N ALA A 131 -2.19 -9.90 -15.77
CA ALA A 131 -1.92 -10.71 -14.60
C ALA A 131 -1.32 -9.88 -13.44
N LYS A 132 -0.35 -9.00 -13.73
CA LYS A 132 0.27 -8.12 -12.75
C LYS A 132 -0.75 -7.19 -12.09
N TRP A 133 -1.57 -6.51 -12.88
CA TRP A 133 -2.61 -5.62 -12.38
C TRP A 133 -3.69 -6.38 -11.60
N THR A 134 -4.03 -7.59 -12.04
CA THR A 134 -4.89 -8.49 -11.25
C THR A 134 -4.25 -8.78 -9.89
N GLY A 135 -2.98 -9.15 -9.85
CA GLY A 135 -2.25 -9.41 -8.60
C GLY A 135 -2.23 -8.20 -7.66
N ASN A 136 -1.96 -7.00 -8.19
CA ASN A 136 -1.98 -5.77 -7.42
C ASN A 136 -3.38 -5.45 -6.87
N ALA A 137 -4.43 -5.59 -7.68
CA ALA A 137 -5.81 -5.41 -7.24
C ALA A 137 -6.16 -6.43 -6.13
N LEU A 138 -5.85 -7.71 -6.33
CA LEU A 138 -6.11 -8.75 -5.32
C LEU A 138 -5.33 -8.51 -4.02
N ARG A 139 -4.12 -7.95 -4.10
CA ARG A 139 -3.32 -7.55 -2.93
C ARG A 139 -4.00 -6.45 -2.11
N LEU A 140 -4.62 -5.46 -2.76
CA LEU A 140 -5.39 -4.41 -2.07
C LEU A 140 -6.62 -4.98 -1.36
N TYR A 141 -7.19 -6.04 -1.92
CA TYR A 141 -8.33 -6.75 -1.35
C TYR A 141 -7.92 -7.97 -0.51
N ALA A 142 -6.65 -8.13 -0.13
CA ALA A 142 -6.11 -9.33 0.53
C ALA A 142 -6.91 -9.79 1.74
N GLY A 143 -7.49 -8.86 2.52
CA GLY A 143 -8.34 -9.16 3.67
C GLY A 143 -9.60 -9.99 3.33
N HIS A 144 -10.10 -9.93 2.09
CA HIS A 144 -11.27 -10.70 1.65
C HIS A 144 -10.96 -12.20 1.53
N PHE A 145 -9.68 -12.57 1.40
CA PHE A 145 -9.22 -13.96 1.36
C PHE A 145 -8.94 -14.54 2.75
N VAL A 146 -9.21 -13.78 3.83
CA VAL A 146 -9.02 -14.23 5.21
C VAL A 146 -10.37 -14.23 5.95
N GLY A 147 -10.97 -15.41 5.98
CA GLY A 147 -12.16 -15.73 6.76
C GLY A 147 -11.88 -16.68 7.93
N ILE A 148 -12.95 -17.10 8.58
CA ILE A 148 -12.88 -18.09 9.69
C ILE A 148 -12.36 -19.44 9.18
N GLN A 149 -12.76 -19.85 7.98
CA GLN A 149 -12.36 -21.13 7.41
C GLN A 149 -10.89 -21.14 6.98
N GLU A 150 -10.44 -20.07 6.35
CA GLU A 150 -9.03 -19.92 5.96
C GLU A 150 -8.15 -19.81 7.21
N THR A 151 -8.59 -19.07 8.23
CA THR A 151 -7.89 -19.03 9.52
C THR A 151 -7.80 -20.41 10.16
N ARG A 152 -8.89 -21.20 10.16
CA ARG A 152 -8.87 -22.57 10.68
C ARG A 152 -7.85 -23.44 9.93
N ARG A 153 -7.81 -23.36 8.60
CA ARG A 153 -6.83 -24.08 7.77
C ARG A 153 -5.40 -23.70 8.16
N LEU A 154 -5.11 -22.39 8.22
CA LEU A 154 -3.80 -21.87 8.64
C LEU A 154 -3.36 -22.40 10.02
N LEU A 155 -4.29 -22.48 10.98
CA LEU A 155 -4.00 -23.03 12.31
C LEU A 155 -3.76 -24.54 12.26
N SER A 156 -4.56 -25.28 11.49
CA SER A 156 -4.37 -26.73 11.30
C SER A 156 -3.06 -27.07 10.58
N ASP A 157 -2.58 -26.21 9.69
CA ASP A 157 -1.32 -26.42 8.95
C ASP A 157 -0.09 -26.30 9.87
N ILE A 158 -0.14 -25.45 10.90
CA ILE A 158 0.97 -25.26 11.87
C ILE A 158 0.85 -26.14 13.11
N GLU A 159 -0.33 -26.70 13.38
CA GLU A 159 -0.63 -27.54 14.54
C GLU A 159 0.30 -28.75 14.73
N PRO A 160 0.76 -29.47 13.68
CA PRO A 160 1.68 -30.61 13.85
C PRO A 160 2.97 -30.26 14.59
N ASP A 161 3.48 -29.04 14.39
CA ASP A 161 4.74 -28.57 14.99
C ASP A 161 4.51 -27.70 16.24
N TYR A 162 3.34 -27.09 16.38
CA TYR A 162 3.05 -26.06 17.39
C TYR A 162 1.69 -26.24 18.10
N ALA A 163 1.25 -27.48 18.32
CA ALA A 163 -0.06 -27.79 18.91
C ALA A 163 -0.37 -27.02 20.22
N ASP A 164 0.59 -26.97 21.16
CA ASP A 164 0.41 -26.25 22.42
C ASP A 164 0.23 -24.73 22.24
N LEU A 165 0.95 -24.14 21.28
CA LEU A 165 0.84 -22.73 20.95
C LEU A 165 -0.53 -22.40 20.35
N VAL A 166 -0.99 -23.23 19.41
CA VAL A 166 -2.32 -23.08 18.79
C VAL A 166 -3.42 -23.18 19.85
N ARG A 167 -3.35 -24.21 20.71
CA ARG A 167 -4.32 -24.41 21.79
C ARG A 167 -4.36 -23.21 22.75
N GLN A 168 -3.21 -22.77 23.25
CA GLN A 168 -3.14 -21.62 24.16
C GLN A 168 -3.65 -20.33 23.52
N ALA A 169 -3.30 -20.08 22.25
CA ALA A 169 -3.80 -18.92 21.53
C ALA A 169 -5.32 -18.93 21.38
N GLN A 170 -5.93 -20.09 21.10
CA GLN A 170 -7.38 -20.25 20.99
C GLN A 170 -8.11 -20.15 22.34
N GLU A 171 -7.47 -20.54 23.44
CA GLU A 171 -8.00 -20.36 24.81
C GLU A 171 -8.07 -18.89 25.21
N ILE A 172 -7.11 -18.08 24.74
CA ILE A 172 -7.01 -16.64 25.07
C ILE A 172 -7.81 -15.79 24.07
N VAL A 173 -7.69 -16.08 22.78
CA VAL A 173 -8.25 -15.29 21.68
C VAL A 173 -9.20 -16.16 20.86
N PRO A 174 -10.52 -15.85 20.80
CA PRO A 174 -11.46 -16.61 19.99
C PRO A 174 -11.08 -16.60 18.50
N LEU A 175 -11.36 -17.70 17.79
CA LEU A 175 -11.02 -17.87 16.36
C LEU A 175 -11.48 -16.69 15.48
N GLN A 176 -12.65 -16.11 15.76
CA GLN A 176 -13.15 -14.93 15.04
C GLN A 176 -12.23 -13.71 15.20
N LYS A 177 -11.68 -13.49 16.40
CA LYS A 177 -10.76 -12.38 16.69
C LYS A 177 -9.39 -12.63 16.06
N ILE A 178 -8.91 -13.88 16.07
CA ILE A 178 -7.69 -14.27 15.32
C ILE A 178 -7.88 -13.96 13.83
N ALA A 179 -9.00 -14.39 13.23
CA ALA A 179 -9.29 -14.13 11.82
C ALA A 179 -9.33 -12.63 11.49
N GLU A 180 -9.90 -11.81 12.37
CA GLU A 180 -9.94 -10.35 12.21
C GLU A 180 -8.55 -9.71 12.32
N VAL A 181 -7.68 -10.17 13.24
CA VAL A 181 -6.28 -9.72 13.30
C VAL A 181 -5.54 -10.08 12.01
N LEU A 182 -5.61 -11.35 11.57
CA LEU A 182 -4.96 -11.79 10.33
C LEU A 182 -5.45 -11.00 9.11
N ARG A 183 -6.77 -10.75 9.02
CA ARG A 183 -7.38 -9.93 7.98
C ARG A 183 -6.81 -8.51 7.94
N ARG A 184 -6.69 -7.86 9.10
CA ARG A 184 -6.14 -6.50 9.21
C ARG A 184 -4.67 -6.44 8.84
N LEU A 185 -3.88 -7.45 9.23
CA LEU A 185 -2.47 -7.56 8.83
C LEU A 185 -2.35 -7.61 7.31
N VAL A 186 -3.02 -8.56 6.65
CA VAL A 186 -2.90 -8.70 5.19
C VAL A 186 -3.52 -7.52 4.43
N GLY A 187 -4.58 -6.90 4.95
CA GLY A 187 -5.17 -5.70 4.37
C GLY A 187 -4.24 -4.47 4.41
N GLU A 188 -3.24 -4.48 5.28
CA GLU A 188 -2.16 -3.50 5.31
C GLU A 188 -0.86 -4.03 4.69
N ASN A 189 -0.95 -5.07 3.86
CA ASN A 189 0.18 -5.70 3.21
C ASN A 189 1.25 -6.17 4.22
N VAL A 190 0.84 -6.71 5.38
CA VAL A 190 1.71 -7.37 6.37
C VAL A 190 1.56 -8.89 6.25
N PRO A 191 2.66 -9.65 6.17
CA PRO A 191 2.58 -11.07 5.85
C PRO A 191 2.19 -11.87 7.10
N ILE A 192 1.29 -12.84 6.92
CA ILE A 192 0.83 -13.73 7.98
C ILE A 192 1.52 -15.10 7.97
N ARG A 193 2.59 -15.24 7.17
CA ARG A 193 3.37 -16.48 7.03
C ARG A 193 4.06 -16.92 8.32
N ASN A 194 4.45 -15.98 9.19
CA ASN A 194 5.03 -16.29 10.48
C ASN A 194 3.93 -16.41 11.55
N LEU A 195 3.06 -17.42 11.38
CA LEU A 195 1.96 -17.68 12.31
C LEU A 195 2.43 -17.92 13.73
N ARG A 196 3.58 -18.58 13.90
CA ARG A 196 4.18 -18.80 15.23
C ARG A 196 4.31 -17.48 16.00
N LEU A 197 4.96 -16.48 15.41
CA LEU A 197 5.18 -15.19 16.06
C LEU A 197 3.87 -14.40 16.28
N ILE A 198 2.92 -14.55 15.36
CA ILE A 198 1.58 -13.96 15.50
C ILE A 198 0.84 -14.57 16.69
N LEU A 199 0.84 -15.89 16.83
CA LEU A 199 0.18 -16.59 17.93
C LEU A 199 0.85 -16.29 19.28
N GLU A 200 2.19 -16.23 19.32
CA GLU A 200 2.93 -15.80 20.51
C GLU A 200 2.51 -14.39 20.96
N ALA A 201 2.40 -13.45 20.02
CA ALA A 201 1.94 -12.09 20.30
C ALA A 201 0.46 -12.05 20.76
N LEU A 202 -0.41 -12.87 20.17
CA LEU A 202 -1.81 -12.97 20.58
C LEU A 202 -1.96 -13.52 22.00
N ILE A 203 -1.11 -14.45 22.42
CA ILE A 203 -1.08 -14.96 23.80
C ILE A 203 -0.62 -13.87 24.77
N GLU A 204 0.44 -13.14 24.42
CA GLU A 204 1.01 -12.09 25.26
C GLU A 204 0.01 -10.93 25.49
N TRP A 205 -0.66 -10.48 24.43
CA TRP A 205 -1.48 -9.28 24.45
C TRP A 205 -2.97 -9.55 24.58
N GLY A 206 -3.47 -10.71 24.16
CA GLY A 206 -4.91 -11.01 24.05
C GLY A 206 -5.68 -11.01 25.37
N GLN A 207 -5.01 -11.26 26.51
CA GLN A 207 -5.63 -11.12 27.84
C GLN A 207 -5.78 -9.65 28.26
N ARG A 208 -4.83 -8.80 27.86
CA ARG A 208 -4.75 -7.40 28.28
C ARG A 208 -5.53 -6.47 27.37
N GLU A 209 -5.59 -6.80 26.08
CA GLU A 209 -6.18 -5.97 25.04
C GLU A 209 -7.43 -6.63 24.44
N GLN A 210 -8.56 -5.98 24.66
CA GLN A 210 -9.86 -6.46 24.17
C GLN A 210 -10.24 -5.85 22.83
N ASP A 211 -9.70 -4.68 22.48
CA ASP A 211 -9.91 -4.10 21.16
C ASP A 211 -9.05 -4.83 20.13
N VAL A 212 -9.69 -5.45 19.14
CA VAL A 212 -9.01 -6.16 18.07
C VAL A 212 -8.14 -5.23 17.22
N VAL A 213 -8.52 -3.95 17.10
CA VAL A 213 -7.76 -2.96 16.34
C VAL A 213 -6.43 -2.69 17.04
N LEU A 214 -6.45 -2.41 18.34
CA LEU A 214 -5.24 -2.17 19.12
C LEU A 214 -4.41 -3.45 19.32
N LEU A 215 -5.06 -4.60 19.49
CA LEU A 215 -4.39 -5.91 19.48
C LEU A 215 -3.60 -6.14 18.18
N THR A 216 -4.15 -5.72 17.04
CA THR A 216 -3.46 -5.80 15.74
C THR A 216 -2.18 -4.96 15.75
N GLU A 217 -2.19 -3.75 16.32
CA GLU A 217 -0.98 -2.91 16.43
C GLU A 217 0.12 -3.60 17.26
N TYR A 218 -0.24 -4.27 18.37
CA TYR A 218 0.75 -5.04 19.14
C TYR A 218 1.32 -6.22 18.35
N VAL A 219 0.47 -6.95 17.62
CA VAL A 219 0.93 -8.04 16.76
C VAL A 219 1.85 -7.52 15.64
N ARG A 220 1.56 -6.34 15.08
CA ARG A 220 2.44 -5.68 14.10
C ARG A 220 3.79 -5.33 14.70
N THR A 221 3.84 -4.80 15.93
CA THR A 221 5.10 -4.55 16.65
C THR A 221 5.93 -5.83 16.82
N SER A 222 5.30 -6.98 17.11
CA SER A 222 5.99 -8.28 17.17
C SER A 222 6.55 -8.70 15.79
N LEU A 223 5.91 -8.29 14.69
CA LEU A 223 6.35 -8.51 13.31
C LEU A 223 7.33 -7.45 12.78
N LYS A 224 7.92 -6.61 13.63
CA LYS A 224 8.81 -5.50 13.23
C LYS A 224 9.89 -5.87 12.22
N ARG A 225 10.50 -7.06 12.32
CA ARG A 225 11.56 -7.49 11.40
C ARG A 225 11.01 -7.72 9.99
N GLN A 226 9.86 -8.39 9.87
CA GLN A 226 9.18 -8.64 8.60
C GLN A 226 8.69 -7.34 7.96
N ILE A 227 8.08 -6.47 8.77
CA ILE A 227 7.57 -5.16 8.32
C ILE A 227 8.72 -4.27 7.86
N SER A 228 9.80 -4.20 8.63
CA SER A 228 11.00 -3.42 8.28
C SER A 228 11.66 -3.96 7.02
N PHE A 229 11.83 -5.28 6.90
CA PHE A 229 12.42 -5.91 5.72
C PHE A 229 11.64 -5.60 4.44
N ARG A 230 10.31 -5.70 4.48
CA ARG A 230 9.44 -5.39 3.33
C ARG A 230 9.49 -3.90 2.95
N SER A 231 9.68 -3.02 3.93
CA SER A 231 9.71 -1.57 3.72
C SER A 231 11.12 -1.04 3.41
N ALA A 232 12.14 -1.88 3.52
CA ALA A 232 13.51 -1.49 3.26
C ALA A 232 13.84 -1.66 1.77
N GLY A 233 14.52 -0.66 1.23
CA GLY A 233 15.17 -0.77 -0.07
C GLY A 233 16.55 -1.42 0.05
N ARG A 234 17.49 -0.94 -0.77
CA ARG A 234 18.87 -1.43 -0.75
C ARG A 234 19.54 -1.13 0.60
N ASN A 235 20.44 -2.02 1.05
CA ASN A 235 21.26 -1.85 2.25
C ASN A 235 20.47 -1.68 3.57
N ASN A 236 19.29 -2.29 3.71
CA ASN A 236 18.43 -2.19 4.91
C ASN A 236 18.04 -0.74 5.26
N ILE A 237 17.88 0.12 4.25
CA ILE A 237 17.44 1.50 4.42
C ILE A 237 15.94 1.60 4.16
N ILE A 238 15.20 2.12 5.14
CA ILE A 238 13.78 2.46 5.02
C ILE A 238 13.68 3.95 4.73
N ALA A 239 13.28 4.29 3.51
CA ALA A 239 13.05 5.67 3.12
C ALA A 239 11.69 6.14 3.65
N ALA A 240 11.66 7.21 4.46
CA ALA A 240 10.47 7.57 5.20
C ALA A 240 10.08 9.05 5.08
N TYR A 241 8.78 9.30 5.00
CA TYR A 241 8.17 10.59 5.33
C TYR A 241 7.81 10.59 6.81
N VAL A 242 8.47 11.43 7.58
CA VAL A 242 8.32 11.43 9.04
C VAL A 242 7.23 12.43 9.42
N LEU A 243 6.19 11.97 10.12
CA LEU A 243 5.19 12.87 10.70
C LEU A 243 5.82 13.64 11.85
N GLN A 244 5.65 14.96 11.83
CA GLN A 244 5.93 15.77 13.00
C GLN A 244 4.78 15.70 13.99
N ARG A 245 5.11 16.00 15.25
CA ARG A 245 4.17 16.15 16.35
C ARG A 245 2.94 17.00 15.99
N SER A 246 3.09 18.08 15.22
CA SER A 246 1.95 18.91 14.79
C SER A 246 0.95 18.14 13.91
N ALA A 247 1.43 17.29 13.01
CA ALA A 247 0.57 16.42 12.20
C ALA A 247 -0.05 15.30 13.05
N GLU A 248 0.74 14.72 13.96
CA GLU A 248 0.24 13.69 14.88
C GLU A 248 -0.83 14.23 15.83
N ASP A 249 -0.67 15.45 16.33
CA ASP A 249 -1.63 16.10 17.23
C ASP A 249 -2.95 16.40 16.51
N ILE A 250 -2.91 16.79 15.23
CA ILE A 250 -4.12 16.93 14.40
C ILE A 250 -4.89 15.61 14.34
N LEU A 251 -4.21 14.50 14.00
CA LEU A 251 -4.83 13.19 13.95
C LEU A 251 -5.38 12.76 15.32
N ARG A 252 -4.57 12.92 16.37
CA ARG A 252 -4.90 12.56 17.76
C ARG A 252 -6.14 13.30 18.26
N ASN A 253 -6.24 14.60 17.99
CA ASN A 253 -7.39 15.42 18.39
C ASN A 253 -8.66 15.10 17.59
N ALA A 254 -8.51 14.57 16.37
CA ALA A 254 -9.62 14.12 15.55
C ALA A 254 -10.11 12.71 15.93
N VAL A 255 -9.39 11.95 16.76
CA VAL A 255 -9.83 10.63 17.21
C VAL A 255 -11.02 10.77 18.16
N GLN A 256 -12.16 10.22 17.77
CA GLN A 256 -13.35 10.13 18.61
C GLN A 256 -13.69 8.68 18.91
N SER A 257 -14.08 8.41 20.15
CA SER A 257 -14.53 7.09 20.59
C SER A 257 -16.04 7.10 20.74
N ALA A 258 -16.73 6.23 20.02
CA ALA A 258 -18.15 5.95 20.17
C ALA A 258 -18.38 4.50 20.60
N SER A 259 -19.63 4.16 20.94
CA SER A 259 -20.03 2.80 21.30
C SER A 259 -19.81 1.78 20.18
N THR A 260 -19.76 2.25 18.92
CA THR A 260 -19.50 1.44 17.72
C THR A 260 -18.01 1.31 17.38
N GLY A 261 -17.13 2.02 18.09
CA GLY A 261 -15.69 1.99 17.88
C GLY A 261 -15.04 3.37 17.79
N THR A 262 -13.74 3.37 17.52
CA THR A 262 -12.93 4.59 17.37
C THR A 262 -12.85 4.98 15.90
N PHE A 263 -13.20 6.23 15.58
CA PHE A 263 -13.14 6.77 14.22
C PHE A 263 -12.44 8.14 14.20
N LEU A 264 -12.05 8.56 13.00
CA LEU A 264 -11.41 9.84 12.76
C LEU A 264 -12.47 10.86 12.34
N ASN A 265 -12.68 11.91 13.14
CA ASN A 265 -13.49 13.07 12.81
C ASN A 265 -12.57 14.27 12.53
N LEU A 266 -11.94 14.24 11.37
CA LEU A 266 -11.01 15.26 10.91
C LEU A 266 -11.76 16.31 10.10
N SER A 267 -11.38 17.59 10.24
CA SER A 267 -11.92 18.64 9.37
C SER A 267 -11.39 18.45 7.94
N ASP A 268 -12.20 18.83 6.94
CA ASP A 268 -11.78 18.74 5.52
C ASP A 268 -10.49 19.53 5.26
N ASP A 269 -10.33 20.69 5.90
CA ASP A 269 -9.13 21.52 5.79
C ASP A 269 -7.88 20.81 6.34
N ASP A 270 -7.98 20.21 7.52
CA ASP A 270 -6.85 19.49 8.14
C ASP A 270 -6.51 18.20 7.36
N ALA A 271 -7.54 17.49 6.88
CA ALA A 271 -7.38 16.31 6.03
C ALA A 271 -6.64 16.68 4.74
N GLN A 272 -7.12 17.71 4.04
CA GLN A 272 -6.53 18.17 2.79
C GLN A 272 -5.11 18.68 3.00
N ALA A 273 -4.82 19.36 4.11
CA ALA A 273 -3.48 19.84 4.43
C ALA A 273 -2.46 18.69 4.58
N LEU A 274 -2.83 17.62 5.30
CA LEU A 274 -1.98 16.44 5.46
C LEU A 274 -1.79 15.68 4.14
N VAL A 275 -2.88 15.46 3.40
CA VAL A 275 -2.87 14.76 2.12
C VAL A 275 -2.00 15.49 1.09
N THR A 276 -2.17 16.80 0.97
CA THR A 276 -1.42 17.63 0.00
C THR A 276 0.09 17.58 0.27
N GLU A 277 0.52 17.62 1.54
CA GLU A 277 1.94 17.50 1.87
C GLU A 277 2.51 16.11 1.53
N ILE A 278 1.72 15.05 1.72
CA ILE A 278 2.11 13.69 1.32
C ILE A 278 2.21 13.57 -0.21
N GLU A 279 1.23 14.08 -0.95
CA GLU A 279 1.26 14.07 -2.42
C GLU A 279 2.44 14.87 -2.97
N ARG A 280 2.74 16.02 -2.37
CA ARG A 280 3.92 16.82 -2.71
C ARG A 280 5.23 16.07 -2.44
N ALA A 281 5.32 15.32 -1.34
CA ALA A 281 6.50 14.50 -1.05
C ALA A 281 6.64 13.34 -2.05
N LEU A 282 5.51 12.72 -2.43
CA LEU A 282 5.46 11.64 -3.41
C LEU A 282 5.85 12.09 -4.81
N SER A 283 5.40 13.27 -5.25
CA SER A 283 5.78 13.80 -6.57
C SER A 283 7.28 14.07 -6.69
N GLN A 284 7.93 14.43 -5.58
CA GLN A 284 9.37 14.68 -5.52
C GLN A 284 10.22 13.42 -5.37
N SER A 285 9.60 12.25 -5.16
CA SER A 285 10.34 11.00 -4.94
C SER A 285 10.75 10.31 -6.23
N SER A 286 11.92 9.69 -6.21
CA SER A 286 12.42 8.86 -7.31
C SER A 286 11.61 7.56 -7.44
N ILE A 287 11.56 6.99 -8.65
CA ILE A 287 10.89 5.73 -8.97
C ILE A 287 11.50 4.56 -8.19
N ASP A 288 12.82 4.58 -8.02
CA ASP A 288 13.56 3.49 -7.36
C ASP A 288 13.39 3.46 -5.83
N VAL A 289 12.72 4.47 -5.27
CA VAL A 289 12.50 4.61 -3.84
C VAL A 289 11.03 4.36 -3.55
N SER A 290 10.74 3.34 -2.74
CA SER A 290 9.41 3.07 -2.20
C SER A 290 9.30 3.67 -0.79
N PRO A 291 8.82 4.91 -0.64
CA PRO A 291 8.74 5.56 0.66
C PRO A 291 7.65 4.92 1.54
N VAL A 292 7.81 5.08 2.85
CA VAL A 292 6.75 4.82 3.83
C VAL A 292 6.47 6.07 4.64
N VAL A 293 5.28 6.15 5.24
CA VAL A 293 4.99 7.15 6.27
C VAL A 293 5.39 6.60 7.62
N LEU A 294 6.11 7.38 8.43
CA LEU A 294 6.48 7.01 9.79
C LEU A 294 5.76 7.90 10.80
N ALA A 295 5.05 7.26 11.73
CA ALA A 295 4.16 7.92 12.70
C ALA A 295 4.28 7.32 14.11
N ALA A 296 3.76 8.00 15.13
CA ALA A 296 3.52 7.39 16.42
C ALA A 296 2.48 6.25 16.32
N MET A 297 2.66 5.20 17.14
CA MET A 297 1.87 3.97 17.11
C MET A 297 0.35 4.23 17.19
N ASP A 298 -0.05 5.18 18.02
CA ASP A 298 -1.45 5.44 18.31
C ASP A 298 -2.19 6.21 17.21
N VAL A 299 -1.47 6.92 16.34
CA VAL A 299 -2.04 7.64 15.18
C VAL A 299 -1.76 6.94 13.83
N ARG A 300 -0.88 5.93 13.81
CA ARG A 300 -0.48 5.19 12.59
C ARG A 300 -1.67 4.69 11.77
N ARG A 301 -2.59 3.95 12.38
CA ARG A 301 -3.80 3.43 11.70
C ARG A 301 -4.71 4.54 11.17
N HIS A 302 -4.76 5.67 11.85
CA HIS A 302 -5.59 6.82 11.47
C HIS A 302 -5.00 7.50 10.25
N MET A 303 -3.68 7.67 10.20
CA MET A 303 -2.98 8.13 9.00
C MET A 303 -3.17 7.14 7.84
N ARG A 304 -3.05 5.83 8.08
CA ARG A 304 -3.31 4.81 7.04
C ARG A 304 -4.74 4.92 6.48
N SER A 305 -5.73 5.06 7.35
CA SER A 305 -7.13 5.24 6.96
C SER A 305 -7.34 6.51 6.15
N LEU A 306 -6.71 7.64 6.55
CA LEU A 306 -6.78 8.91 5.82
C LEU A 306 -6.22 8.77 4.40
N LEU A 307 -5.05 8.14 4.25
CA LEU A 307 -4.43 7.94 2.95
C LEU A 307 -5.28 7.03 2.04
N MET A 308 -5.80 5.91 2.59
CA MET A 308 -6.66 5.01 1.82
C MET A 308 -7.98 5.67 1.38
N HIS A 309 -8.58 6.52 2.22
CA HIS A 309 -9.79 7.27 1.85
C HIS A 309 -9.56 8.21 0.67
N ASN A 310 -8.34 8.74 0.53
CA ASN A 310 -7.92 9.62 -0.56
C ASN A 310 -7.25 8.86 -1.71
N ALA A 311 -7.42 7.54 -1.81
CA ALA A 311 -6.81 6.68 -2.83
C ALA A 311 -5.26 6.77 -2.89
N ILE A 312 -4.62 7.09 -1.77
CA ILE A 312 -3.16 7.12 -1.63
C ILE A 312 -2.67 5.78 -1.06
N GLU A 313 -2.19 4.94 -1.96
CA GLU A 313 -1.58 3.67 -1.62
C GLU A 313 -0.13 3.85 -1.12
N LEU A 314 0.00 4.25 0.14
CA LEU A 314 1.29 4.43 0.80
C LEU A 314 1.32 3.67 2.14
N PRO A 315 2.33 2.81 2.39
CA PRO A 315 2.47 2.13 3.67
C PRO A 315 2.68 3.13 4.82
N VAL A 316 2.08 2.85 5.98
CA VAL A 316 2.25 3.65 7.19
C VAL A 316 2.76 2.75 8.31
N LEU A 317 3.95 3.06 8.79
CA LEU A 317 4.64 2.36 9.87
C LEU A 317 4.63 3.17 11.17
N SER A 318 4.66 2.47 12.29
CA SER A 318 5.00 3.08 13.57
C SER A 318 6.49 2.98 13.87
N PHE A 319 7.01 3.88 14.71
CA PHE A 319 8.38 3.76 15.21
C PHE A 319 8.67 2.44 15.95
N GLN A 320 7.66 1.79 16.52
CA GLN A 320 7.81 0.51 17.22
C GLN A 320 7.94 -0.69 16.28
N GLU A 321 7.56 -0.52 15.01
CA GLU A 321 7.68 -1.55 13.97
C GLU A 321 9.05 -1.56 13.29
N LEU A 322 9.96 -0.68 13.72
CA LEU A 322 11.32 -0.61 13.19
C LEU A 322 12.24 -1.55 13.96
N ALA A 323 12.80 -2.54 13.26
CA ALA A 323 13.83 -3.41 13.81
C ALA A 323 15.18 -2.67 13.84
N GLN A 324 16.03 -2.99 14.81
CA GLN A 324 17.27 -2.24 15.08
C GLN A 324 18.29 -2.35 13.94
N GLU A 325 18.23 -3.42 13.16
CA GLU A 325 19.09 -3.68 12.01
C GLU A 325 18.74 -2.85 10.76
N PHE A 326 17.64 -2.08 10.78
CA PHE A 326 17.22 -1.21 9.67
C PHE A 326 17.45 0.26 10.01
N ASN A 327 17.98 1.00 9.05
CA ASN A 327 18.21 2.44 9.20
C ASN A 327 17.09 3.21 8.52
N VAL A 328 16.58 4.25 9.19
CA VAL A 328 15.60 5.17 8.59
C VAL A 328 16.34 6.30 7.89
N GLN A 329 16.01 6.52 6.62
CA GLN A 329 16.43 7.70 5.87
C GLN A 329 15.22 8.63 5.70
N PRO A 330 15.18 9.77 6.42
CA PRO A 330 14.13 10.76 6.21
C PRO A 330 14.24 11.38 4.81
N LEU A 331 13.19 11.25 4.00
CA LEU A 331 13.08 11.92 2.69
C LEU A 331 12.43 13.29 2.82
N ALA A 332 11.39 13.36 3.65
CA ALA A 332 10.63 14.56 3.90
C ALA A 332 10.00 14.50 5.29
N THR A 333 9.58 15.68 5.75
CA THR A 333 8.91 15.82 7.04
C THR A 333 7.52 16.39 6.82
N ILE A 334 6.51 15.74 7.37
CA ILE A 334 5.11 16.09 7.17
C ILE A 334 4.63 16.88 8.37
N THR A 335 4.14 18.09 8.11
CA THR A 335 3.77 19.05 9.16
C THR A 335 2.29 19.38 9.06
N GLY A 336 1.59 19.37 10.19
CA GLY A 336 0.21 19.81 10.26
C GLY A 336 0.16 21.33 10.28
N ARG A 337 -0.33 21.97 9.23
CA ARG A 337 -0.63 23.41 9.29
C ARG A 337 -1.96 23.59 10.01
N THR A 338 -1.92 23.87 11.32
CA THR A 338 -3.11 24.37 12.00
C THR A 338 -3.54 25.65 11.30
N GLY A 339 -4.78 25.70 10.80
CA GLY A 339 -5.40 26.89 10.22
C GLY A 339 -5.46 28.05 11.21
N ARG A 340 -4.32 28.73 11.40
CA ARG A 340 -4.16 30.01 12.09
C ARG A 340 -2.80 30.60 11.75
N ALA A 341 -2.55 30.79 10.45
CA ALA A 341 -1.60 31.80 10.00
C ALA A 341 -2.21 33.17 10.30
N GLY A 342 -2.01 33.65 11.53
CA GLY A 342 -2.22 35.05 11.87
C GLY A 342 -1.33 35.89 10.96
N ALA A 343 -1.95 36.79 10.20
CA ALA A 343 -1.28 37.89 9.54
C ALA A 343 -0.45 38.67 10.57
N ARG A 344 0.84 38.38 10.63
CA ARG A 344 1.85 39.33 11.11
C ARG A 344 2.90 39.44 10.03
N SER A 345 2.65 40.42 9.15
CA SER A 345 3.65 41.08 8.35
C SER A 345 4.85 41.42 9.25
N GLN A 346 5.95 40.70 9.10
CA GLN A 346 7.25 41.19 9.55
C GLN A 346 7.67 42.27 8.57
N ALA A 347 7.28 43.51 8.87
CA ALA A 347 7.90 44.68 8.30
C ALA A 347 9.38 44.68 8.70
N LEU A 348 10.28 44.73 7.71
CA LEU A 348 11.69 44.97 7.93
C LEU A 348 11.89 46.29 8.70
N PRO A 349 12.81 46.37 9.68
CA PRO A 349 13.21 47.65 10.23
C PRO A 349 14.04 48.40 9.18
N SER A 350 13.46 49.49 8.67
CA SER A 350 14.17 50.50 7.87
C SER A 350 15.30 51.11 8.69
N ALA A 351 16.52 51.02 8.16
CA ALA A 351 17.68 51.75 8.63
C ALA A 351 17.41 53.26 8.57
N GLN A 352 17.51 53.95 9.71
CA GLN A 352 17.63 55.40 9.75
C GLN A 352 18.94 55.80 10.43
N ALA A 353 19.68 56.59 9.68
CA ALA A 353 20.93 57.22 10.02
C ALA A 353 20.80 58.10 11.27
N LYS A 354 21.78 57.99 12.18
CA LYS A 354 22.13 59.06 13.11
C LYS A 354 23.54 59.52 12.79
N ALA A 355 23.61 60.64 12.06
CA ALA A 355 24.78 61.49 12.01
C ALA A 355 24.47 62.76 12.82
N GLY A 356 25.31 63.01 13.83
CA GLY A 356 25.70 64.33 14.32
C GLY A 356 24.67 65.20 15.05
N GLN A 357 24.89 65.41 16.35
CA GLN A 357 25.33 66.73 16.85
C GLN A 357 25.61 66.68 18.36
N GLU A 358 26.90 66.76 18.68
CA GLU A 358 27.38 67.42 19.90
C GLU A 358 27.18 68.93 19.73
N ALA A 359 26.55 69.58 20.71
CA ALA A 359 26.84 70.97 21.08
C ALA A 359 26.32 71.24 22.49
N ALA A 360 27.20 71.79 23.31
CA ALA A 360 27.02 72.08 24.73
C ALA A 360 26.06 73.26 24.99
N SER A 361 25.28 73.14 26.08
CA SER A 361 25.01 74.14 27.15
C SER A 361 23.62 73.93 27.74
#